data_AF-A0A559LYQ0-F1
#
_entry.id   AF-A0A559LYQ0-F1
#
_cell.length_a   1.000
_cell.length_b   1.000
_cell.length_c   1.000
_cell.angle_alpha   90.00
_cell.angle_beta   90.00
_cell.angle_gamma   90.00
#
_symmetry.space_group_name_H-M   'P 1'
#
loop_
_entity.id
_entity.type
_entity.pdbx_description
1 polymer ?
#
loop_
_entity_poly.entity_id
_entity_poly.type
_entity_poly.pdbx_seq_one_letter_code
_entity_poly.pdbx_strand_id
1 'polypeptide(L)' 'ESTRILQFVALIVLSLIRVHCAIICPRSQTLSATVDSVTKEALSQEIFLEEDEPLIVAQMIEFFILLGLR' A
#
# COMPACT_ATOMS: atom_id res chain seq x y z
N GLU A 1 9.58 11.38 13.35
CA GLU A 1 9.05 10.44 14.37
C GLU A 1 7.82 9.75 13.77
N SER A 2 7.75 8.42 13.86
CA SER A 2 6.74 7.50 13.26
C SER A 2 6.97 7.07 11.80
N THR A 3 7.91 6.14 11.60
CA THR A 3 8.03 5.27 10.42
C THR A 3 6.92 4.22 10.43
N ARG A 4 5.70 4.57 9.98
CA ARG A 4 4.64 3.57 9.74
C ARG A 4 4.94 2.85 8.42
N ILE A 5 5.02 1.52 8.46
CA ILE A 5 5.21 0.65 7.29
C ILE A 5 3.84 0.08 6.94
N LEU A 6 3.42 0.22 5.68
CA LEU A 6 2.20 -0.42 5.18
C LEU A 6 2.56 -1.72 4.47
N GLN A 7 1.76 -2.75 4.68
CA GLN A 7 1.89 -4.01 3.99
C GLN A 7 0.70 -4.16 3.02
N PHE A 8 0.98 -4.33 1.74
CA PHE A 8 -0.02 -4.70 0.75
C PHE A 8 -0.02 -6.22 0.65
N VAL A 9 -1.17 -6.84 0.89
CA VAL A 9 -1.38 -8.28 0.83
C VAL A 9 -2.32 -8.56 -0.34
N ALA A 10 -1.80 -9.03 -1.48
CA ALA A 10 -2.64 -9.48 -2.60
C ALA A 10 -2.97 -10.96 -2.42
N LEU A 11 -4.25 -11.30 -2.24
CA LEU A 11 -4.70 -12.62 -1.78
C LEU A 11 -4.68 -13.70 -2.87
N ILE A 12 -4.57 -13.35 -4.16
CA ILE A 12 -4.62 -14.33 -5.25
C ILE A 12 -3.29 -15.09 -5.43
N VAL A 13 -2.15 -14.60 -4.91
CA VAL A 13 -0.82 -15.27 -5.07
C VAL A 13 0.04 -15.29 -3.78
N LEU A 14 -0.50 -14.99 -2.59
CA LEU A 14 0.30 -14.91 -1.33
C LEU A 14 1.50 -13.94 -1.43
N SER A 15 1.44 -12.95 -2.33
CA SER A 15 2.53 -12.00 -2.54
C SER A 15 2.39 -10.85 -1.53
N LEU A 16 3.20 -10.88 -0.47
CA LEU A 16 3.27 -9.78 0.49
C LEU A 16 4.24 -8.71 -0.02
N ILE A 17 3.72 -7.52 -0.31
CA ILE A 17 4.52 -6.36 -0.74
C ILE A 17 4.57 -5.34 0.39
N ARG A 18 5.75 -5.11 0.96
CA ARG A 18 5.94 -4.14 2.06
C ARG A 18 6.41 -2.80 1.50
N VAL A 19 5.75 -1.72 1.91
CA VAL A 19 6.06 -0.35 1.47
C VAL A 19 5.93 0.64 2.61
N HIS A 20 6.52 1.83 2.45
CA HIS A 20 6.40 2.88 3.46
C HIS A 20 5.20 3.78 3.16
N CYS A 21 4.38 4.05 4.18
CA CYS A 21 3.25 4.99 4.05
C CYS A 21 3.72 6.37 3.57
N ALA A 22 4.89 6.82 4.04
CA ALA A 22 5.48 8.09 3.65
C ALA A 22 5.80 8.19 2.15
N ILE A 23 5.93 7.06 1.44
CA ILE A 23 6.16 7.01 0.00
C ILE A 23 4.82 6.95 -0.73
N ILE A 24 3.90 6.11 -0.27
CA ILE A 24 2.66 5.80 -0.98
C ILE A 24 1.54 6.82 -0.71
N CYS A 25 1.30 7.17 0.55
CA CYS A 25 0.17 8.02 0.95
C CYS A 25 0.18 9.42 0.30
N PRO A 26 1.32 10.11 0.15
CA PRO A 26 1.35 11.40 -0.57
C PRO A 26 0.96 11.31 -2.04
N ARG A 27 0.99 10.11 -2.64
CA ARG A 27 0.73 9.88 -4.07
C ARG A 27 -0.66 9.30 -4.36
N SER A 28 -1.40 8.90 -3.33
CA SER A 28 -2.74 8.36 -3.48
C SER A 28 -3.61 8.79 -2.31
N GLN A 29 -4.58 9.66 -2.60
CA GLN A 29 -5.57 10.09 -1.61
C GLN A 29 -6.40 8.91 -1.09
N THR A 30 -6.73 7.96 -1.96
CA THR A 30 -7.45 6.74 -1.57
C THR A 30 -6.65 5.94 -0.56
N LEU A 31 -5.36 5.66 -0.84
CA LEU A 31 -4.53 4.89 0.07
C LEU A 31 -4.24 5.66 1.36
N SER A 32 -4.05 6.98 1.30
CA SER A 32 -3.92 7.81 2.51
C SER A 32 -5.17 7.72 3.37
N ALA A 33 -6.37 7.87 2.77
CA ALA A 33 -7.62 7.79 3.49
C ALA A 33 -7.84 6.40 4.11
N THR A 34 -7.47 5.33 3.42
CA THR A 34 -7.55 3.96 3.97
C THR A 34 -6.67 3.82 5.22
N VAL A 35 -5.44 4.35 5.19
CA VAL A 35 -4.48 4.25 6.30
C VAL A 35 -4.84 5.15 7.48
N ASP A 36 -5.46 6.29 7.22
CA ASP A 36 -5.87 7.26 8.26
C ASP A 36 -7.29 7.00 8.81
N SER A 37 -7.99 6.00 8.27
CA SER A 37 -9.32 5.61 8.72
C SER A 37 -9.30 4.78 10.02
N VAL A 38 -10.48 4.48 10.56
CA VAL A 38 -10.65 3.57 11.71
C VAL A 38 -10.91 2.13 11.25
N THR A 39 -10.69 1.83 9.97
CA THR A 39 -10.98 0.50 9.41
C THR A 39 -9.93 -0.51 9.82
N LYS A 40 -10.25 -1.79 9.60
CA LYS A 40 -9.38 -2.91 9.99
C LYS A 40 -8.00 -2.78 9.35
N GLU A 41 -7.92 -2.28 8.12
CA GLU A 41 -6.71 -2.07 7.33
C GLU A 41 -5.78 -1.03 7.96
N ALA A 42 -6.33 0.04 8.54
CA ALA A 42 -5.54 1.05 9.25
C ALA A 42 -4.93 0.50 10.54
N LEU A 43 -5.69 -0.36 11.25
CA LEU A 43 -5.26 -0.98 12.51
C LEU A 43 -4.23 -2.09 12.29
N SER A 44 -4.41 -2.92 11.26
CA SER A 44 -3.48 -4.00 10.91
C SER A 44 -2.26 -3.50 10.11
N GLN A 45 -2.32 -2.29 9.55
CA GLN A 45 -1.38 -1.80 8.55
C GLN A 45 -1.28 -2.73 7.33
N GLU A 46 -2.35 -3.47 7.04
CA GLU A 46 -2.45 -4.43 5.95
C GLU A 46 -3.63 -4.08 5.05
N ILE A 47 -3.37 -3.82 3.76
CA ILE A 47 -4.41 -3.64 2.75
C ILE A 47 -4.53 -4.93 1.94
N PHE A 48 -5.72 -5.52 1.98
CA PHE A 48 -6.05 -6.72 1.21
C PHE A 48 -6.61 -6.31 -0.15
N LEU A 49 -5.93 -6.74 -1.22
CA LEU A 49 -6.35 -6.53 -2.59
C LEU A 49 -6.79 -7.89 -3.15
N GLU A 50 -8.06 -8.24 -2.92
CA GLU A 50 -8.61 -9.56 -3.24
C GLU A 50 -8.98 -9.72 -4.72
N GLU A 51 -9.35 -8.63 -5.39
CA GLU A 51 -9.82 -8.65 -6.79
C GLU A 51 -8.73 -8.24 -7.79
N ASP A 52 -7.61 -7.69 -7.31
CA ASP A 52 -6.56 -7.14 -8.16
C ASP A 52 -5.54 -8.20 -8.59
N GLU A 53 -5.15 -8.16 -9.86
CA GLU A 53 -4.10 -9.01 -10.39
C GLU A 53 -2.73 -8.62 -9.78
N PRO A 54 -1.96 -9.57 -9.21
CA PRO A 54 -0.73 -9.25 -8.48
C PRO A 54 0.31 -8.48 -9.30
N LEU A 55 0.40 -8.74 -10.60
CA LEU A 55 1.32 -8.04 -11.49
C LEU A 55 0.98 -6.55 -11.61
N ILE A 56 -0.32 -6.23 -11.68
CA ILE A 56 -0.82 -4.85 -11.76
C ILE A 56 -0.55 -4.12 -10.43
N VAL A 57 -0.76 -4.80 -9.30
CA VAL A 57 -0.43 -4.25 -7.97
C VAL A 57 1.07 -3.97 -7.87
N ALA A 58 1.94 -4.88 -8.33
CA ALA A 58 3.38 -4.67 -8.32
C ALA A 58 3.80 -3.46 -9.18
N GLN A 59 3.24 -3.33 -10.39
CA GLN A 59 3.50 -2.18 -11.28
C GLN A 59 3.02 -0.86 -10.68
N MET A 60 1.84 -0.86 -10.04
CA MET A 60 1.31 0.33 -9.35
C MET A 60 2.26 0.76 -8.21
N ILE A 61 2.75 -0.18 -7.41
CA ILE A 61 3.66 0.10 -6.30
C ILE A 61 5.02 0.60 -6.83
N GLU A 62 5.55 -0.02 -7.87
CA GLU A 62 6.79 0.42 -8.53
C GLU A 62 6.65 1.87 -9.05
N PHE A 63 5.53 2.18 -9.70
CA PHE A 63 5.22 3.53 -10.16
C PHE A 63 5.24 4.55 -9.01
N PHE A 64 4.62 4.24 -7.87
CA PHE A 64 4.64 5.11 -6.71
C PHE A 64 6.04 5.28 -6.12
N ILE A 65 6.87 4.24 -6.10
CA ILE A 65 8.26 4.34 -5.59
C ILE A 65 9.11 5.22 -6.51
N LEU A 66 9.03 5.00 -7.83
CA LEU A 66 9.80 5.78 -8.81
C LEU A 66 9.44 7.27 -8.78
N LEU A 67 8.17 7.61 -8.56
CA LEU A 67 7.73 9.00 -8.37
C LEU A 67 8.26 9.65 -7.08
N GLY A 68 8.85 8.89 -6.14
CA GLY A 68 9.39 9.42 -4.88
C GLY A 68 10.88 9.58 -4.80
N LEU A 69 11.58 9.12 -5.82
CA LEU A 69 13.01 9.33 -6.00
C LEU A 69 13.29 10.56 -6.89
N ARG A 70 12.25 11.26 -7.35
CA ARG A 70 12.33 12.55 -8.05
C ARG A 70 11.93 13.68 -7.12
#